data_AF-A0AAU4YQG2-F1
#
_entry.id   AF-A0AAU4YQG2-F1
#
_cell.length_a   1.000
_cell.length_b   1.000
_cell.length_c   1.000
_cell.angle_alpha   90.00
_cell.angle_beta   90.00
_cell.angle_gamma   90.00
#
_symmetry.space_group_name_H-M   'P 1'
#
loop_
_entity.id
_entity.type
_entity.pdbx_description
1 polymer ?
#
loop_
_entity_poly.entity_id
_entity_poly.type
_entity_poly.pdbx_seq_one_letter_code
_entity_poly.pdbx_strand_id
1 'polypeptide(L)'
;MDESFAEYREVGVADPLRQGDVLEAVDAEVTMWRRHLLVMTADCDFAYAKHQGRVTCVPLLAAEEYLSEMQIPKIREQLVKPQLKEIRQILSKAPVPTISDRRLREWASEEAPGDIVKMLELQQTDAQKVMAALEAIRMMDALASTLKEGVSLLVEAQLIGTSPPKRDNAVKKVVNQLRGSYQQPPGDALFLTAIGPGQDAGYFAYLRHIEQVWEPEISLGPSHREVVYRRISRLRDRFAHALVQRFAMVFMSIGLPEQYEELRDLHAEILGDNFA
;
A
#
# COMPACT_ATOMS: atom_id res chain seq x y z
N MET A 1 21.10 -30.53 4.97
CA MET A 1 20.05 -29.68 5.55
C MET A 1 20.40 -28.28 5.11
N ASP A 2 19.80 -27.80 4.02
CA ASP A 2 19.99 -26.43 3.60
C ASP A 2 19.54 -25.53 4.75
N GLU A 3 20.42 -24.65 5.22
CA GLU A 3 20.01 -23.54 6.07
C GLU A 3 18.86 -22.83 5.35
N SER A 4 17.67 -22.87 5.95
CA SER A 4 16.52 -22.11 5.51
C SER A 4 16.98 -20.69 5.20
N PHE A 5 16.85 -20.29 3.93
CA PHE A 5 17.16 -18.94 3.49
C PHE A 5 16.21 -17.99 4.24
N ALA A 6 16.76 -17.21 5.18
CA ALA A 6 16.03 -16.17 5.90
C ALA A 6 16.68 -14.82 5.62
N GLU A 7 15.86 -13.78 5.37
CA GLU A 7 16.36 -12.42 5.21
C GLU A 7 16.88 -11.80 6.51
N TYR A 8 16.54 -12.39 7.64
CA TYR A 8 16.95 -11.95 8.96
C TYR A 8 18.07 -12.81 9.57
N ARG A 9 18.57 -12.32 10.70
CA ARG A 9 19.38 -13.04 11.68
C ARG A 9 18.85 -12.75 13.08
N GLU A 10 19.04 -13.70 13.98
CA GLU A 10 18.79 -13.48 15.40
C GLU A 10 19.80 -12.47 15.96
N VAL A 11 19.39 -11.78 17.02
CA VAL A 11 20.19 -10.77 17.72
C VAL A 11 20.23 -11.07 19.20
N GLY A 12 21.40 -10.91 19.81
CA GLY A 12 21.60 -11.10 21.24
C GLY A 12 21.30 -9.82 22.02
N VAL A 13 21.12 -9.95 23.33
CA VAL A 13 20.88 -8.81 24.24
C VAL A 13 22.07 -7.84 24.28
N ALA A 14 23.28 -8.34 24.02
CA ALA A 14 24.49 -7.53 23.96
C ALA A 14 24.66 -6.75 22.65
N ASP A 15 23.88 -7.09 21.61
CA ASP A 15 23.96 -6.36 20.35
C ASP A 15 23.29 -4.98 20.50
N PRO A 16 23.98 -3.87 20.18
CA PRO A 16 23.36 -2.55 20.22
C PRO A 16 22.26 -2.45 19.16
N LEU A 17 21.34 -1.49 19.34
CA LEU A 17 20.36 -1.13 18.32
C LEU A 17 21.10 -0.64 17.04
N ARG A 18 20.69 -1.11 15.86
CA ARG A 18 21.31 -0.76 14.57
C ARG A 18 20.30 -0.65 13.44
N GLN A 19 20.74 -0.06 12.32
CA GLN A 19 20.00 -0.08 11.07
C GLN A 19 19.66 -1.54 10.68
N GLY A 20 18.42 -1.76 10.26
CA GLY A 20 17.92 -3.08 9.90
C GLY A 20 17.40 -3.91 11.07
N ASP A 21 17.48 -3.43 12.32
CA ASP A 21 16.77 -4.07 13.45
C ASP A 21 15.26 -4.05 13.22
N VAL A 22 14.60 -5.16 13.56
CA VAL A 22 13.14 -5.30 13.51
C VAL A 22 12.59 -5.19 14.91
N LEU A 23 11.63 -4.28 15.07
CA LEU A 23 10.90 -4.02 16.30
C LEU A 23 9.48 -4.55 16.17
N GLU A 24 8.97 -5.12 17.25
CA GLU A 24 7.58 -5.55 17.41
C GLU A 24 6.97 -4.80 18.58
N ALA A 25 5.75 -4.30 18.40
CA ALA A 25 5.01 -3.67 19.47
C ALA A 25 4.68 -4.69 20.57
N VAL A 26 4.72 -4.27 21.83
CA VAL A 26 4.32 -5.11 22.96
C VAL A 26 2.80 -5.23 23.05
N ASP A 27 2.08 -4.16 22.70
CA ASP A 27 0.63 -4.16 22.58
C ASP A 27 0.21 -4.82 21.25
N ALA A 28 -0.61 -5.87 21.34
CA ALA A 28 -1.08 -6.64 20.18
C ALA A 28 -2.17 -5.89 19.39
N GLU A 29 -2.85 -4.91 20.00
CA GLU A 29 -3.96 -4.17 19.41
C GLU A 29 -3.51 -2.96 18.58
N VAL A 30 -2.20 -2.74 18.45
CA VAL A 30 -1.70 -1.65 17.61
C VAL A 30 -2.02 -1.90 16.14
N THR A 31 -2.19 -0.81 15.40
CA THR A 31 -2.46 -0.84 13.97
C THR A 31 -1.28 -1.48 13.21
N MET A 32 -1.55 -2.00 12.00
CA MET A 32 -0.52 -2.58 11.12
C MET A 32 0.68 -1.65 10.89
N TRP A 33 0.46 -0.33 10.94
CA TRP A 33 1.46 0.71 10.76
C TRP A 33 2.49 0.80 11.88
N ARG A 34 2.18 0.24 13.04
CA ARG A 34 3.03 0.27 14.24
C ARG A 34 3.35 -1.10 14.79
N ARG A 35 2.69 -2.16 14.30
CA ARG A 35 2.89 -3.53 14.82
C ARG A 35 4.32 -4.02 14.64
N HIS A 36 4.85 -3.89 13.44
CA HIS A 36 6.23 -4.25 13.12
C HIS A 36 6.91 -3.08 12.43
N LEU A 37 8.10 -2.73 12.91
CA LEU A 37 8.88 -1.61 12.42
C LEU A 37 10.28 -2.06 12.08
N LEU A 38 10.81 -1.58 10.96
CA LEU A 38 12.20 -1.73 10.58
C LEU A 38 12.97 -0.44 10.88
N VAL A 39 14.05 -0.54 11.63
CA VAL A 39 14.93 0.58 11.94
C VAL A 39 15.68 1.04 10.70
N MET A 40 15.48 2.32 10.34
CA MET A 40 16.12 3.00 9.22
C MET A 40 17.23 3.94 9.63
N THR A 41 17.25 4.38 10.89
CA THR A 41 18.35 5.21 11.44
C THR A 41 19.70 4.59 11.10
N ALA A 42 20.59 5.38 10.50
CA ALA A 42 21.89 4.90 10.06
C ALA A 42 22.79 4.56 11.26
N ASP A 43 23.65 3.55 11.10
CA ASP A 43 24.60 3.15 12.14
C ASP A 43 25.53 4.29 12.55
N CYS A 44 25.90 5.19 11.62
CA CYS A 44 26.68 6.38 11.96
C CYS A 44 25.91 7.34 12.87
N ASP A 45 24.59 7.46 12.71
CA ASP A 45 23.78 8.33 13.57
C ASP A 45 23.68 7.76 14.98
N PHE A 46 23.54 6.44 15.11
CA PHE A 46 23.65 5.76 16.41
C PHE A 46 25.03 5.95 17.05
N ALA A 47 26.11 5.73 16.28
CA ALA A 47 27.47 5.82 16.79
C ALA A 47 27.86 7.23 17.28
N TYR A 48 27.28 8.28 16.68
CA TYR A 48 27.54 9.68 17.02
C TYR A 48 26.40 10.35 17.80
N ALA A 49 25.39 9.60 18.26
CA ALA A 49 24.20 10.11 18.94
C ALA A 49 23.49 11.27 18.21
N LYS A 50 23.48 11.25 16.88
CA LYS A 50 22.90 12.31 16.02
C LYS A 50 21.38 12.20 15.86
N HIS A 51 20.80 11.12 16.36
CA HIS A 51 19.38 10.81 16.30
C HIS A 51 18.58 11.44 17.44
N GLN A 52 19.23 12.06 18.43
CA GLN A 52 18.58 12.74 19.57
C GLN A 52 17.61 11.83 20.35
N GLY A 53 17.89 10.52 20.39
CA GLY A 53 17.04 9.50 21.00
C GLY A 53 15.80 9.11 20.17
N ARG A 54 15.63 9.67 18.96
CA ARG A 54 14.54 9.31 18.04
C ARG A 54 15.03 8.29 17.02
N VAL A 55 14.41 7.13 16.99
CA VAL A 55 14.70 6.06 16.03
C VAL A 55 13.71 6.16 14.88
N THR A 56 14.22 6.41 13.68
CA THR A 56 13.44 6.47 12.45
C THR A 56 13.20 5.05 11.96
N CYS A 57 11.94 4.73 11.68
CA CYS A 57 11.50 3.41 11.27
C CYS A 57 10.55 3.48 10.06
N VAL A 58 10.42 2.36 9.36
CA VAL A 58 9.35 2.12 8.37
C VAL A 58 8.54 0.89 8.78
N PRO A 59 7.23 0.85 8.47
CA PRO A 59 6.39 -0.28 8.83
C PRO A 59 6.67 -1.50 7.96
N LEU A 60 6.61 -2.68 8.60
CA LEU A 60 6.61 -3.99 7.97
C LEU A 60 5.18 -4.55 8.03
N LEU A 61 4.45 -4.39 6.94
CA LEU A 61 3.04 -4.79 6.85
C LEU A 61 2.95 -6.27 6.49
N ALA A 62 2.10 -7.03 7.17
CA ALA A 62 1.85 -8.41 6.76
C ALA A 62 1.30 -8.42 5.33
N ALA A 63 1.66 -9.44 4.54
CA ALA A 63 1.30 -9.47 3.13
C ALA A 63 -0.22 -9.36 2.92
N GLU A 64 -1.03 -10.04 3.75
CA GLU A 64 -2.49 -9.97 3.66
C GLU A 64 -3.02 -8.54 3.89
N GLU A 65 -2.48 -7.83 4.88
CA GLU A 65 -2.85 -6.46 5.22
C GLU A 65 -2.43 -5.49 4.11
N TYR A 66 -1.19 -5.59 3.63
CA TYR A 66 -0.70 -4.77 2.51
C TYR A 66 -1.56 -4.95 1.26
N LEU A 67 -1.87 -6.20 0.89
CA LEU A 67 -2.69 -6.46 -0.30
C LEU A 67 -4.11 -5.92 -0.12
N SER A 68 -4.70 -6.11 1.05
CA SER A 68 -6.06 -5.65 1.35
C SER A 68 -6.18 -4.13 1.35
N GLU A 69 -5.24 -3.44 1.99
CA GLU A 69 -5.31 -1.98 2.19
C GLU A 69 -4.74 -1.20 1.00
N MET A 70 -3.74 -1.76 0.29
CA MET A 70 -3.04 -1.01 -0.77
C MET A 70 -3.35 -1.49 -2.18
N GLN A 71 -3.58 -2.79 -2.38
CA GLN A 71 -3.72 -3.36 -3.72
C GLN A 71 -5.18 -3.54 -4.11
N ILE A 72 -6.02 -4.09 -3.25
CA ILE A 72 -7.46 -4.26 -3.53
C ILE A 72 -8.12 -2.93 -3.96
N PRO A 73 -7.88 -1.78 -3.31
CA PRO A 73 -8.42 -0.50 -3.78
C PRO A 73 -7.95 -0.13 -5.18
N LYS A 74 -6.67 -0.36 -5.52
CA LYS A 74 -6.14 -0.07 -6.86
C LYS A 74 -6.78 -0.95 -7.93
N ILE A 75 -6.96 -2.24 -7.65
CA ILE A 75 -7.63 -3.18 -8.54
C ILE A 75 -9.10 -2.77 -8.72
N ARG A 76 -9.78 -2.44 -7.63
CA ARG A 76 -11.15 -1.92 -7.62
C ARG A 76 -11.30 -0.71 -8.54
N GLU A 77 -10.45 0.31 -8.40
CA GLU A 77 -10.48 1.50 -9.26
C GLU A 77 -10.31 1.16 -10.75
N GLN A 78 -9.48 0.16 -11.07
CA GLN A 78 -9.32 -0.29 -12.45
C GLN A 78 -10.55 -1.03 -12.99
N LEU A 79 -11.22 -1.81 -12.14
CA LEU A 79 -12.40 -2.60 -12.52
C LEU A 79 -13.70 -1.77 -12.56
N VAL A 80 -13.80 -0.71 -11.78
CA VAL A 80 -14.93 0.24 -11.78
C VAL A 80 -14.95 1.09 -13.06
N LYS A 81 -13.78 1.48 -13.59
CA LYS A 81 -13.68 2.35 -14.79
C LYS A 81 -14.49 1.86 -16.01
N PRO A 82 -14.40 0.58 -16.44
CA PRO A 82 -15.24 0.08 -17.52
C PRO A 82 -16.75 0.18 -17.24
N GLN A 83 -17.19 -0.07 -16.00
CA GLN A 83 -18.60 -0.01 -15.62
C GLN A 83 -19.13 1.43 -15.70
N LEU A 84 -18.38 2.39 -15.16
CA LEU A 84 -18.70 3.81 -15.27
C LEU A 84 -18.73 4.29 -16.73
N LYS A 85 -17.81 3.79 -17.55
CA LYS A 85 -17.79 4.08 -18.99
C LYS A 85 -19.06 3.57 -19.69
N GLU A 86 -19.50 2.36 -19.38
CA GLU A 86 -20.74 1.79 -19.92
C GLU A 86 -21.97 2.62 -19.52
N ILE A 87 -22.10 2.96 -18.24
CA ILE A 87 -23.18 3.82 -17.75
C ILE A 87 -23.17 5.17 -18.48
N ARG A 88 -22.02 5.84 -18.58
CA ARG A 88 -21.89 7.12 -19.29
C ARG A 88 -22.28 7.04 -20.76
N GLN A 89 -21.89 5.98 -21.45
CA GLN A 89 -22.25 5.80 -22.86
C GLN A 89 -23.76 5.73 -23.06
N ILE A 90 -24.48 5.12 -22.12
CA ILE A 90 -25.94 5.04 -22.15
C ILE A 90 -26.55 6.40 -21.76
N LEU A 91 -26.11 7.00 -20.65
CA LEU A 91 -26.65 8.28 -20.18
C LEU A 91 -26.39 9.44 -21.15
N SER A 92 -25.33 9.41 -21.94
CA SER A 92 -25.06 10.42 -22.98
C SER A 92 -26.14 10.51 -24.07
N LYS A 93 -27.00 9.49 -24.18
CA LYS A 93 -28.11 9.43 -25.13
C LYS A 93 -29.46 9.73 -24.49
N ALA A 94 -29.52 9.75 -23.16
CA ALA A 94 -30.73 10.01 -22.39
C ALA A 94 -30.83 11.51 -22.05
N PRO A 95 -32.04 12.06 -21.88
CA PRO A 95 -32.25 13.46 -21.52
C PRO A 95 -32.00 13.70 -20.01
N VAL A 96 -30.85 13.23 -19.50
CA VAL A 96 -30.48 13.31 -18.09
C VAL A 96 -29.36 14.33 -17.88
N PRO A 97 -29.30 15.01 -16.73
CA PRO A 97 -28.17 15.87 -16.38
C PRO A 97 -26.84 15.11 -16.43
N THR A 98 -25.74 15.83 -16.63
CA THR A 98 -24.42 15.20 -16.56
C THR A 98 -24.12 14.78 -15.12
N ILE A 99 -23.92 13.48 -14.91
CA ILE A 99 -23.58 12.90 -13.61
C ILE A 99 -22.09 12.55 -13.59
N SER A 100 -21.39 12.97 -12.53
CA SER A 100 -19.97 12.64 -12.36
C SER A 100 -19.76 11.16 -12.01
N ASP A 101 -18.57 10.64 -12.30
CA ASP A 101 -18.20 9.25 -11.94
C ASP A 101 -18.32 9.00 -10.44
N ARG A 102 -17.85 9.99 -9.66
CA ARG A 102 -17.95 9.97 -8.21
C ARG A 102 -19.41 9.85 -7.77
N ARG A 103 -20.30 10.67 -8.34
CA ARG A 103 -21.72 10.66 -7.96
C ARG A 103 -22.41 9.35 -8.34
N LEU A 104 -22.11 8.78 -9.52
CA LEU A 104 -22.67 7.48 -9.92
C LEU A 104 -22.28 6.37 -8.94
N ARG A 105 -21.04 6.37 -8.47
CA ARG A 105 -20.53 5.39 -7.50
C ARG A 105 -21.16 5.55 -6.12
N GLU A 106 -21.26 6.78 -5.62
CA GLU A 106 -21.96 7.09 -4.37
C GLU A 106 -23.43 6.65 -4.45
N TRP A 107 -24.11 6.98 -5.56
CA TRP A 107 -25.51 6.63 -5.76
C TRP A 107 -25.74 5.10 -5.77
N ALA A 108 -24.85 4.33 -6.39
CA ALA A 108 -24.91 2.86 -6.39
C ALA A 108 -24.83 2.24 -4.97
N SER A 109 -24.26 2.96 -4.00
CA SER A 109 -24.18 2.54 -2.61
C SER A 109 -25.37 3.00 -1.78
N GLU A 110 -26.02 4.10 -2.17
CA GLU A 110 -27.15 4.72 -1.46
C GLU A 110 -28.49 4.07 -1.85
N GLU A 111 -28.66 3.69 -3.11
CA GLU A 111 -29.93 3.18 -3.65
C GLU A 111 -29.77 1.83 -4.36
N ALA A 112 -30.87 1.08 -4.46
CA ALA A 112 -30.88 -0.16 -5.23
C ALA A 112 -30.75 0.14 -6.72
N PRO A 113 -29.94 -0.61 -7.50
CA PRO A 113 -29.77 -0.36 -8.94
C PRO A 113 -31.07 -0.27 -9.74
N GLY A 114 -32.10 -1.04 -9.36
CA GLY A 114 -33.42 -1.00 -10.00
C GLY A 114 -34.14 0.34 -9.81
N ASP A 115 -34.00 0.96 -8.64
CA ASP A 115 -34.62 2.27 -8.35
C ASP A 115 -33.91 3.38 -9.14
N ILE A 116 -32.59 3.33 -9.21
CA ILE A 116 -31.77 4.27 -10.02
C ILE A 116 -32.17 4.20 -11.50
N VAL A 117 -32.26 2.99 -12.05
CA VAL A 117 -32.66 2.76 -13.45
C VAL A 117 -34.08 3.26 -13.71
N LYS A 118 -35.00 3.08 -12.75
CA LYS A 118 -36.36 3.59 -12.84
C LYS A 118 -36.41 5.11 -12.79
N MET A 119 -35.63 5.76 -11.92
CA MET A 119 -35.54 7.22 -11.82
C MET A 119 -34.95 7.86 -13.09
N LEU A 120 -34.02 7.16 -13.73
CA LEU A 120 -33.43 7.59 -15.01
C LEU A 120 -34.32 7.26 -16.22
N GLU A 121 -35.49 6.67 -16.00
CA GLU A 121 -36.48 6.26 -17.01
C GLU A 121 -35.89 5.40 -18.13
N LEU A 122 -34.80 4.68 -17.85
CA LEU A 122 -34.13 3.83 -18.83
C LEU A 122 -35.01 2.63 -19.18
N GLN A 123 -34.95 2.20 -20.45
CA GLN A 123 -35.80 1.13 -20.97
C GLN A 123 -34.97 -0.04 -21.51
N GLN A 124 -35.58 -1.23 -21.51
CA GLN A 124 -35.11 -2.42 -22.22
C GLN A 124 -33.64 -2.78 -21.94
N THR A 125 -32.82 -2.86 -22.98
CA THR A 125 -31.41 -3.29 -22.93
C THR A 125 -30.53 -2.29 -22.19
N ASP A 126 -30.85 -1.01 -22.26
CA ASP A 126 -30.07 0.04 -21.60
C ASP A 126 -30.30 0.00 -20.08
N ALA A 127 -31.54 -0.23 -19.66
CA ALA A 127 -31.89 -0.49 -18.26
C ALA A 127 -31.12 -1.70 -17.70
N GLN A 128 -31.09 -2.82 -18.44
CA GLN A 128 -30.38 -4.03 -18.01
C GLN A 128 -28.87 -3.82 -17.86
N LYS A 129 -28.24 -3.11 -18.82
CA LYS A 129 -26.80 -2.82 -18.77
C LYS A 129 -26.44 -1.89 -17.62
N VAL A 130 -27.18 -0.80 -17.43
CA VAL A 130 -26.94 0.14 -16.33
C VAL A 130 -27.18 -0.54 -14.98
N MET A 131 -28.25 -1.33 -14.86
CA MET A 131 -28.51 -2.10 -13.63
C MET A 131 -27.35 -3.04 -13.30
N ALA A 132 -26.86 -3.80 -14.28
CA ALA A 132 -25.74 -4.71 -14.07
C ALA A 132 -24.44 -3.97 -13.71
N ALA A 133 -24.15 -2.86 -14.37
CA ALA A 133 -22.97 -2.04 -14.08
C ALA A 133 -23.03 -1.43 -12.66
N LEU A 134 -24.19 -0.95 -12.23
CA LEU A 134 -24.40 -0.42 -10.88
C LEU A 134 -24.28 -1.51 -9.81
N GLU A 135 -24.84 -2.71 -10.05
CA GLU A 135 -24.71 -3.85 -9.14
C GLU A 135 -23.24 -4.29 -9.03
N ALA A 136 -22.50 -4.32 -10.15
CA ALA A 136 -21.07 -4.60 -10.15
C ALA A 136 -20.28 -3.56 -9.32
N ILE A 137 -20.57 -2.27 -9.49
CA ILE A 137 -19.94 -1.19 -8.71
C ILE A 137 -20.23 -1.37 -7.21
N ARG A 138 -21.50 -1.56 -6.86
CA ARG A 138 -21.94 -1.78 -5.47
C ARG A 138 -21.24 -2.97 -4.83
N MET A 139 -21.11 -4.09 -5.56
CA MET A 139 -20.41 -5.27 -5.07
C MET A 139 -18.90 -5.04 -4.91
N MET A 140 -18.28 -4.31 -5.84
CA MET A 140 -16.86 -3.94 -5.75
C MET A 140 -16.56 -3.02 -4.56
N ASP A 141 -17.49 -2.13 -4.23
CA ASP A 141 -17.37 -1.15 -3.13
C ASP A 141 -17.79 -1.69 -1.76
N ALA A 142 -18.34 -2.92 -1.71
CA ALA A 142 -18.66 -3.56 -0.45
C ALA A 142 -17.41 -3.71 0.44
N LEU A 143 -17.61 -3.52 1.75
CA LEU A 143 -16.57 -3.70 2.74
C LEU A 143 -16.20 -5.19 2.84
N ALA A 144 -14.91 -5.47 2.76
CA ALA A 144 -14.35 -6.80 2.95
C ALA A 144 -13.60 -6.85 4.28
N SER A 145 -13.83 -7.91 5.05
CA SER A 145 -13.15 -8.18 6.31
C SER A 145 -11.82 -8.92 6.15
N THR A 146 -11.61 -9.57 5.00
CA THR A 146 -10.41 -10.36 4.69
C THR A 146 -9.98 -10.17 3.25
N LEU A 147 -8.71 -10.47 2.94
CA LEU A 147 -8.22 -10.43 1.56
C LEU A 147 -9.01 -11.39 0.66
N LYS A 148 -9.33 -12.58 1.17
CA LYS A 148 -10.09 -13.59 0.43
C LYS A 148 -11.48 -13.08 0.04
N GLU A 149 -12.18 -12.44 0.98
CA GLU A 149 -13.47 -11.83 0.72
C GLU A 149 -13.36 -10.69 -0.30
N GLY A 150 -12.38 -9.80 -0.14
CA GLY A 150 -12.13 -8.72 -1.09
C GLY A 150 -11.87 -9.23 -2.52
N VAL A 151 -11.03 -10.26 -2.66
CA VAL A 151 -10.80 -10.92 -3.96
C VAL A 151 -12.09 -11.53 -4.50
N SER A 152 -12.88 -12.20 -3.66
CA SER A 152 -14.15 -12.80 -4.06
C SER A 152 -15.11 -11.75 -4.60
N LEU A 153 -15.30 -10.63 -3.90
CA LEU A 153 -16.17 -9.54 -4.33
C LEU A 153 -15.75 -8.96 -5.69
N LEU A 154 -14.44 -8.73 -5.89
CA LEU A 154 -13.91 -8.27 -7.18
C LEU A 154 -14.10 -9.29 -8.32
N VAL A 155 -14.04 -10.59 -8.01
CA VAL A 155 -14.29 -11.65 -8.99
C VAL A 155 -15.77 -11.74 -9.33
N GLU A 156 -16.64 -11.83 -8.33
CA GLU A 156 -18.09 -11.94 -8.54
C GLU A 156 -18.65 -10.72 -9.27
N ALA A 157 -18.19 -9.51 -8.94
CA ALA A 157 -18.65 -8.30 -9.60
C ALA A 157 -18.35 -8.29 -11.11
N GLN A 158 -17.26 -8.94 -11.54
CA GLN A 158 -16.95 -9.07 -12.96
C GLN A 158 -17.86 -10.06 -13.69
N LEU A 159 -18.51 -10.97 -12.97
CA LEU A 159 -19.46 -11.94 -13.54
C LEU A 159 -20.86 -11.34 -13.70
N ILE A 160 -21.06 -10.11 -13.20
CA ILE A 160 -22.28 -9.34 -13.39
C ILE A 160 -22.17 -8.62 -14.74
N GLY A 161 -23.15 -8.81 -15.61
CA GLY A 161 -23.18 -8.15 -16.92
C GLY A 161 -23.91 -8.93 -17.99
N THR A 162 -24.05 -8.30 -19.15
CA THR A 162 -24.67 -8.90 -20.34
C THR A 162 -23.69 -9.79 -21.12
N SER A 163 -22.39 -9.70 -20.86
CA SER A 163 -21.34 -10.51 -21.48
C SER A 163 -20.20 -10.77 -20.50
N PRO A 164 -20.46 -11.53 -19.40
CA PRO A 164 -19.46 -11.76 -18.38
C PRO A 164 -18.32 -12.64 -18.89
N PRO A 165 -17.07 -12.42 -18.45
CA PRO A 165 -15.97 -13.34 -18.70
C PRO A 165 -16.24 -14.67 -17.99
N LYS A 166 -15.54 -15.73 -18.44
CA LYS A 166 -15.50 -16.99 -17.67
C LYS A 166 -14.90 -16.71 -16.29
N ARG A 167 -15.41 -17.39 -15.26
CA ARG A 167 -14.95 -17.26 -13.87
C ARG A 167 -13.43 -17.38 -13.73
N ASP A 168 -12.82 -18.37 -14.37
CA ASP A 168 -11.36 -18.55 -14.35
C ASP A 168 -10.59 -17.34 -14.89
N ASN A 169 -11.14 -16.64 -15.88
CA ASN A 169 -10.51 -15.44 -16.42
C ASN A 169 -10.62 -14.26 -15.45
N ALA A 170 -11.76 -14.10 -14.77
CA ALA A 170 -11.95 -13.09 -13.73
C ALA A 170 -11.00 -13.34 -12.54
N VAL A 171 -10.91 -14.58 -12.07
CA VAL A 171 -9.97 -15.01 -11.01
C VAL A 171 -8.53 -14.71 -11.43
N LYS A 172 -8.10 -15.18 -12.62
CA LYS A 172 -6.75 -14.94 -13.13
C LYS A 172 -6.42 -13.45 -13.21
N LYS A 173 -7.37 -12.63 -13.65
CA LYS A 173 -7.16 -11.18 -13.76
C LYS A 173 -6.86 -10.53 -12.41
N VAL A 174 -7.66 -10.80 -11.38
CA VAL A 174 -7.45 -10.25 -10.03
C VAL A 174 -6.18 -10.82 -9.39
N VAL A 175 -6.01 -12.14 -9.43
CA VAL A 175 -4.86 -12.82 -8.82
C VAL A 175 -3.54 -12.43 -9.48
N ASN A 176 -3.50 -12.25 -10.81
CA ASN A 176 -2.28 -11.83 -11.49
C ASN A 176 -1.85 -10.42 -11.10
N GLN A 177 -2.81 -9.51 -10.83
CA GLN A 177 -2.48 -8.17 -10.35
C GLN A 177 -1.88 -8.22 -8.93
N LEU A 178 -2.44 -9.03 -8.03
CA LEU A 178 -1.88 -9.26 -6.70
C LEU A 178 -0.51 -9.95 -6.75
N ARG A 179 -0.34 -10.94 -7.62
CA ARG A 179 0.96 -11.60 -7.86
C ARG A 179 2.02 -10.61 -8.33
N GLY A 180 1.62 -9.66 -9.17
CA GLY A 180 2.49 -8.57 -9.63
C GLY A 180 3.10 -7.79 -8.46
N SER A 181 2.34 -7.56 -7.38
CA SER A 181 2.83 -6.86 -6.19
C SER A 181 3.99 -7.58 -5.49
N TYR A 182 4.08 -8.92 -5.58
CA TYR A 182 5.22 -9.67 -5.03
C TYR A 182 6.44 -9.66 -5.96
N GLN A 183 6.20 -9.81 -7.26
CA GLN A 183 7.28 -9.92 -8.26
C GLN A 183 7.93 -8.58 -8.57
N GLN A 184 7.12 -7.53 -8.60
CA GLN A 184 7.49 -6.16 -8.92
C GLN A 184 6.69 -5.24 -7.99
N PRO A 185 7.01 -5.23 -6.68
CA PRO A 185 6.39 -4.28 -5.76
C PRO A 185 6.59 -2.87 -6.31
N PRO A 186 5.62 -1.96 -6.09
CA PRO A 186 5.83 -0.57 -6.48
C PRO A 186 7.11 -0.03 -5.81
N GLY A 187 7.72 1.00 -6.40
CA GLY A 187 9.05 1.48 -5.95
C GLY A 187 9.13 1.90 -4.48
N ASP A 188 7.97 2.08 -3.83
CA ASP A 188 7.80 2.40 -2.41
C ASP A 188 7.60 1.19 -1.49
N ALA A 189 7.72 -0.03 -2.00
CA ALA A 189 7.59 -1.25 -1.20
C ALA A 189 8.69 -2.26 -1.51
N LEU A 190 9.05 -3.08 -0.52
CA LEU A 190 9.96 -4.21 -0.68
C LEU A 190 9.39 -5.43 0.05
N PHE A 191 9.28 -6.55 -0.65
CA PHE A 191 8.80 -7.81 -0.08
C PHE A 191 9.93 -8.55 0.65
N LEU A 192 9.61 -9.08 1.84
CA LEU A 192 10.46 -9.91 2.69
C LEU A 192 9.68 -11.19 3.02
N THR A 193 10.31 -12.36 2.88
CA THR A 193 9.63 -13.62 3.21
C THR A 193 9.46 -13.81 4.72
N ALA A 194 10.46 -13.41 5.51
CA ALA A 194 10.39 -13.42 6.96
C ALA A 194 11.09 -12.20 7.58
N ILE A 195 10.60 -11.77 8.73
CA ILE A 195 11.14 -10.60 9.48
C ILE A 195 11.66 -10.97 10.86
N GLY A 196 11.54 -12.22 11.28
CA GLY A 196 12.03 -12.70 12.57
C GLY A 196 11.53 -14.11 12.89
N PRO A 197 11.98 -14.69 14.02
CA PRO A 197 11.53 -16.01 14.46
C PRO A 197 10.00 -16.06 14.61
N GLY A 198 9.35 -17.01 13.94
CA GLY A 198 7.89 -17.16 13.95
C GLY A 198 7.11 -16.11 13.16
N GLN A 199 7.81 -15.24 12.41
CA GLN A 199 7.22 -14.17 11.60
C GLN A 199 7.59 -14.39 10.11
N ASP A 200 7.02 -15.43 9.51
CA ASP A 200 7.31 -15.95 8.16
C ASP A 200 6.11 -15.90 7.20
N ALA A 201 5.07 -15.13 7.55
CA ALA A 201 3.87 -14.96 6.74
C ALA A 201 4.05 -14.07 5.48
N GLY A 202 5.27 -13.57 5.24
CA GLY A 202 5.56 -12.58 4.21
C GLY A 202 5.14 -11.16 4.59
N TYR A 203 6.02 -10.20 4.32
CA TYR A 203 5.86 -8.81 4.73
C TYR A 203 6.26 -7.84 3.62
N PHE A 204 5.61 -6.69 3.59
CA PHE A 204 6.02 -5.55 2.78
C PHE A 204 6.57 -4.45 3.68
N ALA A 205 7.84 -4.11 3.50
CA ALA A 205 8.39 -2.87 4.02
C ALA A 205 7.82 -1.71 3.19
N TYR A 206 6.99 -0.86 3.81
CA TYR A 206 6.34 0.24 3.11
C TYR A 206 7.06 1.56 3.39
N LEU A 207 7.78 2.05 2.39
CA LEU A 207 8.84 3.05 2.52
C LEU A 207 8.33 4.50 2.51
N ARG A 208 7.06 4.72 2.13
CA ARG A 208 6.43 6.05 2.16
C ARG A 208 5.94 6.46 3.53
N HIS A 209 5.80 5.51 4.46
CA HIS A 209 5.37 5.78 5.82
C HIS A 209 6.59 5.75 6.74
N ILE A 210 6.80 6.85 7.46
CA ILE A 210 7.92 6.98 8.40
C ILE A 210 7.34 7.10 9.80
N GLU A 211 7.80 6.24 10.70
CA GLU A 211 7.51 6.30 12.13
C GLU A 211 8.76 6.76 12.88
N GLN A 212 8.54 7.43 14.02
CA GLN A 212 9.60 7.77 14.96
C GLN A 212 9.30 7.17 16.32
N VAL A 213 10.21 6.33 16.81
CA VAL A 213 10.13 5.67 18.11
C VAL A 213 11.11 6.31 19.06
N TRP A 214 10.74 6.48 20.33
CA TRP A 214 11.68 6.92 21.35
C TRP A 214 12.59 5.76 21.76
N GLU A 215 13.91 5.93 21.67
CA GLU A 215 14.86 4.84 21.92
C GLU A 215 14.70 4.19 23.31
N PRO A 216 14.46 4.93 24.41
CA PRO A 216 14.16 4.33 25.71
C PRO A 216 12.90 3.45 25.77
N GLU A 217 11.99 3.56 24.79
CA GLU A 217 10.79 2.72 24.67
C GLU A 217 11.06 1.40 23.94
N ILE A 218 12.31 1.18 23.48
CA ILE A 218 12.74 -0.03 22.78
C ILE A 218 13.52 -0.92 23.73
N SER A 219 13.05 -2.15 23.87
CA SER A 219 13.71 -3.19 24.65
C SER A 219 14.62 -4.05 23.76
N LEU A 220 15.91 -4.13 24.11
CA LEU A 220 16.91 -4.97 23.43
C LEU A 220 17.05 -6.38 24.02
N GLY A 221 16.38 -6.65 25.15
CA GLY A 221 16.42 -7.91 25.89
C GLY A 221 15.41 -7.89 27.05
N PRO A 222 15.36 -8.90 27.92
CA PRO A 222 14.38 -8.97 29.01
C PRO A 222 14.42 -7.69 29.86
N SER A 223 13.33 -6.93 29.86
CA SER A 223 13.20 -5.66 30.57
C SER A 223 12.13 -5.77 31.66
N HIS A 224 12.43 -5.24 32.85
CA HIS A 224 11.44 -5.05 33.93
C HIS A 224 10.67 -3.72 33.80
N ARG A 225 11.02 -2.88 32.83
CA ARG A 225 10.32 -1.62 32.54
C ARG A 225 9.25 -1.86 31.49
N GLU A 226 8.13 -1.15 31.62
CA GLU A 226 7.14 -1.02 30.55
C GLU A 226 7.82 -0.36 29.34
N VAL A 227 7.80 -1.07 28.21
CA VAL A 227 8.37 -0.66 26.94
C VAL A 227 7.28 -0.78 25.88
N VAL A 228 7.36 0.04 24.84
CA VAL A 228 6.38 0.02 23.75
C VAL A 228 6.78 -1.02 22.70
N TYR A 229 8.09 -1.22 22.51
CA TYR A 229 8.64 -2.11 21.50
C TYR A 229 9.66 -3.07 22.07
N ARG A 230 9.73 -4.26 21.46
CA ARG A 230 10.83 -5.23 21.65
C ARG A 230 11.53 -5.47 20.32
N ARG A 231 12.86 -5.58 20.36
CA ARG A 231 13.63 -6.01 19.19
C ARG A 231 13.51 -7.53 19.04
N ILE A 232 13.11 -7.99 17.86
CA ILE A 232 12.89 -9.42 17.58
C ILE A 232 13.95 -10.04 16.67
N SER A 233 14.59 -9.23 15.82
CA SER A 233 15.59 -9.71 14.85
C SER A 233 16.38 -8.54 14.26
N ARG A 234 17.28 -8.86 13.32
CA ARG A 234 17.90 -7.89 12.41
C ARG A 234 17.90 -8.45 10.98
N LEU A 235 17.56 -7.62 9.99
CA LEU A 235 17.78 -7.99 8.59
C LEU A 235 19.28 -8.17 8.30
N ARG A 236 19.63 -9.16 7.50
CA ARG A 236 21.01 -9.30 7.02
C ARG A 236 21.38 -8.08 6.18
N ASP A 237 22.64 -7.67 6.27
CA ASP A 237 23.12 -6.39 5.75
C ASP A 237 22.73 -6.15 4.28
N ARG A 238 22.80 -7.19 3.42
CA ARG A 238 22.38 -7.08 2.00
C ARG A 238 20.93 -6.61 1.82
N PHE A 239 20.00 -7.04 2.68
CA PHE A 239 18.59 -6.67 2.60
C PHE A 239 18.35 -5.31 3.24
N ALA A 240 18.99 -5.04 4.38
CA ALA A 240 18.96 -3.73 5.02
C ALA A 240 19.46 -2.64 4.04
N HIS A 241 20.61 -2.86 3.39
CA HIS A 241 21.15 -1.94 2.39
C HIS A 241 20.24 -1.78 1.17
N ALA A 242 19.70 -2.88 0.62
CA ALA A 242 18.77 -2.81 -0.51
C ALA A 242 17.52 -1.98 -0.17
N LEU A 243 17.02 -2.11 1.05
CA LEU A 243 15.87 -1.37 1.54
C LEU A 243 16.19 0.11 1.76
N VAL A 244 17.34 0.43 2.35
CA VAL A 244 17.81 1.81 2.52
C VAL A 244 18.04 2.51 1.18
N GLN A 245 18.64 1.81 0.21
CA GLN A 245 18.79 2.33 -1.15
C GLN A 245 17.42 2.60 -1.79
N ARG A 246 16.47 1.66 -1.66
CA ARG A 246 15.12 1.86 -2.19
C ARG A 246 14.40 3.01 -1.50
N PHE A 247 14.54 3.13 -0.18
CA PHE A 247 14.01 4.25 0.60
C PHE A 247 14.56 5.59 0.08
N ALA A 248 15.87 5.71 -0.11
CA ALA A 248 16.48 6.91 -0.68
C ALA A 248 15.90 7.24 -2.07
N MET A 249 15.77 6.25 -2.96
CA MET A 249 15.18 6.45 -4.30
C MET A 249 13.73 6.96 -4.26
N VAL A 250 12.92 6.49 -3.31
CA VAL A 250 11.52 6.95 -3.15
C VAL A 250 11.46 8.47 -2.93
N PHE A 251 12.34 9.01 -2.09
CA PHE A 251 12.33 10.45 -1.77
C PHE A 251 13.18 11.30 -2.71
N MET A 252 14.21 10.73 -3.36
CA MET A 252 14.95 11.42 -4.42
C MET A 252 14.10 11.64 -5.68
N SER A 253 13.09 10.80 -5.92
CA SER A 253 12.19 10.95 -7.07
C SER A 253 11.18 12.11 -6.95
N ILE A 254 11.11 12.75 -5.79
CA ILE A 254 10.32 13.97 -5.57
C ILE A 254 11.19 15.15 -6.02
N GLY A 255 11.11 15.49 -7.31
CA GLY A 255 11.75 16.68 -7.86
C GLY A 255 11.29 17.95 -7.14
N LEU A 256 12.12 18.99 -7.18
CA LEU A 256 11.70 20.32 -6.75
C LEU A 256 10.75 20.91 -7.81
N PRO A 257 9.84 21.84 -7.46
CA PRO A 257 9.00 22.49 -8.46
C PRO A 257 9.87 23.09 -9.56
N GLU A 258 9.43 23.01 -10.82
CA GLU A 258 10.17 23.54 -11.99
C GLU A 258 10.59 25.01 -11.74
N GLN A 259 9.74 25.79 -11.07
CA GLN A 259 10.03 27.19 -10.71
C GLN A 259 11.26 27.35 -9.79
N TYR A 260 11.52 26.39 -8.91
CA TYR A 260 12.72 26.40 -8.07
C TYR A 260 13.97 26.06 -8.89
N GLU A 261 13.86 25.09 -9.80
CA GLU A 261 14.97 24.69 -10.67
C GLU A 261 15.37 25.85 -11.60
N GLU A 262 14.39 26.55 -12.19
CA GLU A 262 14.59 27.77 -12.99
C GLU A 262 15.29 28.89 -12.19
N LEU A 263 14.87 29.13 -10.94
CA LEU A 263 15.49 30.14 -10.08
C LEU A 263 16.94 29.77 -9.69
N ARG A 264 17.22 28.50 -9.44
CA ARG A 264 18.57 28.02 -9.14
C ARG A 264 19.50 28.23 -10.33
N ASP A 265 19.03 27.91 -11.53
CA ASP A 265 19.81 28.03 -12.75
C ASP A 265 20.08 29.51 -13.07
N LEU A 266 19.09 30.40 -12.88
CA LEU A 266 19.28 31.86 -12.97
C LEU A 266 20.34 32.38 -11.98
N HIS A 267 20.35 31.88 -10.74
CA HIS A 267 21.38 32.24 -9.76
C HIS A 267 22.78 31.74 -10.16
N ALA A 268 22.87 30.58 -10.81
CA ALA A 268 24.13 30.06 -11.32
C ALA A 268 24.67 30.91 -12.49
N GLU A 269 23.80 31.40 -13.38
CA GLU A 269 24.15 32.33 -14.45
C GLU A 269 24.66 33.67 -13.91
N ILE A 270 23.96 34.25 -12.92
CA ILE A 270 24.39 35.49 -12.24
C ILE A 270 25.75 35.32 -11.55
N LEU A 271 26.05 34.12 -11.02
CA LEU A 271 27.37 33.84 -10.46
C LEU A 271 28.46 33.85 -11.54
N GLY A 272 28.19 33.28 -12.71
CA GLY A 272 29.10 33.30 -13.87
C GLY A 272 29.39 34.72 -14.36
N ASP A 273 28.37 35.58 -14.41
CA ASP A 273 28.49 36.96 -14.86
C ASP A 273 29.26 37.87 -13.87
N ASN A 274 29.24 37.55 -12.58
CA ASN A 274 29.97 38.32 -11.57
C ASN A 274 31.49 38.05 -11.55
N PHE A 275 31.95 37.01 -12.25
CA PHE A 275 33.36 36.62 -12.34
C PHE A 275 33.88 36.56 -13.79
N ALA A 276 33.12 37.07 -14.75
CA ALA A 276 33.54 37.33 -16.13
C ALA A 276 33.92 38.81 -16.32
#